data_AF-A0A345CTD9-F1
#
_entry.id   AF-A0A345CTD9-F1
#
_cell.length_a   1.000
_cell.length_b   1.000
_cell.length_c   1.000
_cell.angle_alpha   90.00
_cell.angle_beta   90.00
_cell.angle_gamma   90.00
#
_symmetry.space_group_name_H-M   'P 1'
#
loop_
_entity.id
_entity.type
_entity.pdbx_description
1 polymer ?
#
loop_
_entity_poly.entity_id
_entity_poly.type
_entity_poly.pdbx_seq_one_letter_code
_entity_poly.pdbx_strand_id
1 'polypeptide(L)'
;MKRLSIVVALLACLPPLAVKTAQADGADIVLAPGVQLHVSDHDPHGRYWGGGRLRDQQDWDNYRDDEERCWCYQQWRRHEAWRQHEEWRRHREWERERRWHDDKRYRDENPYP
;
A
#
# COMPACT_ATOMS: atom_id res chain seq x y z
N MET A 1 30.07 -21.51 -26.44
CA MET A 1 30.24 -20.73 -25.18
C MET A 1 30.76 -19.30 -25.45
N LYS A 2 30.22 -18.57 -26.44
CA LYS A 2 30.64 -17.18 -26.75
C LYS A 2 29.48 -16.16 -26.66
N ARG A 3 28.23 -16.65 -26.61
CA ARG A 3 27.01 -15.82 -26.61
C ARG A 3 26.62 -15.34 -25.21
N LEU A 4 26.96 -16.10 -24.17
CA LEU A 4 26.71 -15.72 -22.77
C LEU A 4 27.61 -14.56 -22.31
N SER A 5 28.82 -14.47 -22.86
CA SER A 5 29.78 -13.42 -22.52
C SER A 5 29.32 -12.02 -22.94
N ILE A 6 28.56 -11.93 -24.05
CA ILE A 6 28.05 -10.66 -24.58
C ILE A 6 26.95 -10.11 -23.69
N VAL A 7 26.07 -10.97 -23.17
CA VAL A 7 24.95 -10.58 -22.29
C VAL A 7 25.46 -10.07 -20.94
N VAL A 8 26.46 -10.73 -20.36
CA VAL A 8 27.07 -10.30 -19.10
C VAL A 8 27.87 -9.00 -19.26
N ALA A 9 28.57 -8.81 -20.38
CA ALA A 9 29.27 -7.57 -20.67
C ALA A 9 28.31 -6.39 -20.89
N LEU A 10 27.15 -6.62 -21.52
CA LEU A 10 26.09 -5.63 -21.67
C LEU A 10 25.46 -5.25 -20.32
N LEU A 11 25.21 -6.23 -19.46
CA LEU A 11 24.68 -6.00 -18.10
C LEU A 11 25.66 -5.22 -17.21
N ALA A 12 26.97 -5.40 -17.37
CA ALA A 12 28.00 -4.69 -16.61
C ALA A 12 28.21 -3.24 -17.08
N CYS A 13 27.79 -2.89 -18.29
CA CYS A 13 27.83 -1.53 -18.82
C CYS A 13 26.56 -0.71 -18.55
N LEU A 14 25.51 -1.32 -17.99
CA LEU A 14 24.39 -0.54 -17.47
C LEU A 14 24.88 0.19 -16.22
N PRO A 15 24.85 1.54 -16.17
CA PRO A 15 25.11 2.24 -14.93
C PRO A 15 24.14 1.69 -13.86
N PRO A 16 24.53 1.63 -12.58
CA PRO A 16 23.55 1.38 -11.54
C PRO A 16 22.46 2.42 -11.78
N LEU A 17 21.26 1.93 -12.09
CA LEU A 17 20.06 2.75 -12.08
C LEU A 17 19.95 3.17 -10.62
N ALA A 18 20.62 4.28 -10.29
CA ALA A 18 20.35 5.02 -9.10
C ALA A 18 18.87 5.34 -9.25
N VAL A 19 18.04 4.56 -8.58
CA VAL A 19 16.62 4.84 -8.42
C VAL A 19 16.62 6.15 -7.66
N LYS A 20 16.72 7.25 -8.39
CA LYS A 20 16.56 8.58 -7.84
C LYS A 20 15.10 8.63 -7.46
N THR A 21 14.82 8.45 -6.18
CA THR A 21 13.53 8.78 -5.56
C THR A 21 13.36 10.29 -5.44
N ALA A 22 13.90 11.06 -6.39
CA ALA A 22 13.37 12.37 -6.71
C ALA A 22 12.21 12.05 -7.65
N GLN A 23 11.01 12.55 -7.35
CA GLN A 23 9.88 12.46 -8.28
C GLN A 23 10.29 13.14 -9.58
N ALA A 24 10.81 12.36 -10.51
CA ALA A 24 11.01 12.81 -11.86
C ALA A 24 9.66 12.57 -12.52
N ASP A 25 8.95 13.66 -12.85
CA ASP A 25 7.66 13.63 -13.57
C ASP A 25 7.75 12.87 -14.91
N GLY A 26 8.98 12.59 -15.35
CA GLY A 26 9.30 11.67 -16.43
C GLY A 26 10.76 11.24 -16.48
N ALA A 27 11.05 10.34 -17.41
CA ALA A 27 12.37 9.82 -17.72
C ALA A 27 12.60 9.78 -19.23
N ASP A 28 13.79 10.22 -19.65
CA ASP A 28 14.24 10.11 -21.02
C ASP A 28 15.09 8.85 -21.20
N ILE A 29 14.70 8.02 -22.17
CA ILE A 29 15.38 6.78 -22.52
C ILE A 29 15.91 6.93 -23.94
N VAL A 30 17.23 6.93 -24.10
CA VAL A 30 17.87 6.92 -25.42
C VAL A 30 17.84 5.51 -25.97
N LEU A 31 17.11 5.31 -27.07
CA LEU A 31 16.96 3.99 -27.70
C LEU A 31 18.02 3.75 -28.79
N ALA A 32 18.39 4.80 -29.53
CA ALA A 32 19.39 4.80 -30.59
C ALA A 32 19.89 6.23 -30.86
N PRO A 33 20.99 6.45 -31.62
CA PRO A 33 21.39 7.78 -32.04
C PRO A 33 20.24 8.51 -32.74
N GLY A 34 19.78 9.62 -32.16
CA GLY A 34 18.64 10.41 -32.66
C GLY A 34 17.25 9.89 -32.29
N VAL A 35 17.13 8.79 -31.54
CA VAL A 35 15.85 8.24 -31.08
C VAL A 35 15.79 8.26 -29.55
N GLN A 36 14.85 9.05 -29.03
CA GLN A 36 14.61 9.20 -27.60
C GLN A 36 13.15 8.92 -27.29
N LEU A 37 12.91 8.20 -26.19
CA LEU A 37 11.61 7.94 -25.64
C LEU A 37 11.48 8.74 -24.34
N HIS A 38 10.55 9.68 -24.31
CA HIS A 38 10.15 10.38 -23.10
C HIS A 38 8.98 9.63 -22.45
N VAL A 39 9.17 9.14 -21.24
CA VAL A 39 8.14 8.46 -20.46
C VAL A 39 7.77 9.35 -19.29
N SER A 40 6.52 9.81 -19.23
CA SER A 40 6.04 10.72 -18.19
C SER A 40 4.63 10.34 -17.75
N ASP A 41 4.24 10.80 -16.57
CA ASP A 41 2.88 10.62 -16.05
C ASP A 41 1.86 11.52 -16.77
N HIS A 42 2.36 12.55 -17.47
CA HIS A 42 1.59 13.49 -18.25
C HIS A 42 1.98 13.45 -19.73
N ASP A 43 1.04 13.83 -20.59
CA ASP A 43 1.28 14.02 -22.02
C ASP A 43 1.97 15.38 -22.29
N PRO A 44 2.42 15.66 -23.53
CA PRO A 44 3.06 16.94 -23.87
C PRO A 44 2.18 18.18 -23.66
N HIS A 45 0.88 18.01 -23.42
CA HIS A 45 -0.06 19.08 -23.11
C HIS A 45 -0.26 19.26 -21.59
N GLY A 46 0.50 18.54 -20.77
CA GLY A 46 0.39 18.57 -19.31
C GLY A 46 -0.83 17.81 -18.78
N ARG A 47 -1.42 16.90 -19.57
CA ARG A 47 -2.56 16.09 -19.13
C ARG A 47 -2.10 14.77 -18.56
N TYR A 48 -2.55 14.44 -17.37
CA TYR A 48 -2.21 13.22 -16.66
C TYR A 48 -3.08 12.05 -17.10
N TRP A 49 -2.49 10.87 -17.20
CA TRP A 49 -3.25 9.64 -17.41
C TRP A 49 -3.70 9.04 -16.07
N GLY A 50 -5.02 8.93 -15.87
CA GLY A 50 -5.59 8.29 -14.67
C GLY A 50 -6.96 7.70 -14.96
N GLY A 51 -7.36 6.61 -14.31
CA GLY A 51 -8.72 6.08 -14.37
C GLY A 51 -9.34 5.96 -15.78
N GLY A 52 -8.54 5.60 -16.80
CA GLY A 52 -9.00 5.36 -18.18
C GLY A 52 -9.22 6.60 -19.07
N ARG A 53 -8.84 7.80 -18.65
CA ARG A 53 -8.91 9.02 -19.48
C ARG A 53 -7.77 9.99 -19.16
N LEU A 54 -7.44 10.88 -20.11
CA LEU A 54 -6.56 12.02 -19.86
C LEU A 54 -7.29 13.06 -18.99
N ARG A 55 -6.58 13.64 -18.03
CA ARG A 55 -7.05 14.69 -17.10
C ARG A 55 -6.18 15.91 -17.24
N ASP A 56 -6.75 17.09 -17.21
CA ASP A 56 -5.95 18.28 -16.94
C ASP A 56 -5.38 18.25 -15.51
N GLN A 57 -4.47 19.17 -15.21
CA GLN A 57 -3.81 19.23 -13.91
C GLN A 57 -4.79 19.38 -12.74
N GLN A 58 -5.87 20.16 -12.91
CA GLN A 58 -6.83 20.39 -11.84
C GLN A 58 -7.71 19.15 -11.58
N ASP A 59 -8.19 18.47 -12.63
CA ASP A 59 -8.90 17.20 -12.51
C ASP A 59 -8.00 16.09 -11.96
N TRP A 60 -6.69 16.13 -12.27
CA TRP A 60 -5.71 15.20 -11.72
C TRP A 60 -5.47 15.41 -10.22
N ASP A 61 -5.25 16.66 -9.79
CA ASP A 61 -5.03 16.98 -8.38
C ASP A 61 -6.24 16.59 -7.53
N ASN A 62 -7.45 16.91 -8.01
CA ASN A 62 -8.69 16.51 -7.36
C ASN A 62 -8.84 14.98 -7.29
N TYR A 63 -8.53 14.28 -8.37
CA TYR A 63 -8.57 12.82 -8.41
C TYR A 63 -7.60 12.19 -7.40
N ARG A 64 -6.37 12.71 -7.31
CA ARG A 64 -5.36 12.22 -6.36
C ARG A 64 -5.79 12.48 -4.92
N ASP A 65 -6.29 13.67 -4.62
CA ASP A 65 -6.77 14.02 -3.28
C ASP A 65 -7.97 13.15 -2.86
N ASP A 66 -8.88 12.85 -3.79
CA ASP A 66 -9.99 11.93 -3.56
C ASP A 66 -9.50 10.50 -3.30
N GLU A 67 -8.53 10.02 -4.09
CA GLU A 67 -7.93 8.69 -3.91
C GLU A 67 -7.22 8.56 -2.56
N GLU A 68 -6.43 9.56 -2.18
CA GLU A 68 -5.76 9.64 -0.87
C GLU A 68 -6.77 9.66 0.27
N ARG A 69 -7.84 10.46 0.15
CA ARG A 69 -8.91 10.53 1.15
C ARG A 69 -9.63 9.19 1.27
N CYS A 70 -9.92 8.52 0.15
CA CYS A 70 -10.49 7.19 0.14
C CYS A 70 -9.58 6.15 0.80
N TRP A 71 -8.26 6.24 0.58
CA TRP A 71 -7.30 5.36 1.23
C TRP A 71 -7.26 5.59 2.74
N CYS A 72 -7.14 6.83 3.18
CA CYS A 72 -7.16 7.22 4.60
C CYS A 72 -8.45 6.75 5.30
N TYR A 73 -9.61 6.94 4.64
CA TYR A 73 -10.90 6.51 5.18
C TYR A 73 -10.99 4.98 5.32
N GLN A 74 -10.50 4.23 4.33
CA GLN A 74 -10.46 2.77 4.40
C GLN A 74 -9.54 2.25 5.50
N GLN A 75 -8.37 2.89 5.68
CA GLN A 75 -7.46 2.58 6.78
C GLN A 75 -8.11 2.86 8.13
N TRP A 76 -8.75 4.02 8.29
CA TRP A 76 -9.48 4.37 9.50
C TRP A 76 -10.57 3.34 9.82
N ARG A 77 -11.39 2.94 8.84
CA ARG A 77 -12.43 1.91 9.05
C ARG A 77 -11.84 0.56 9.48
N ARG A 78 -10.71 0.15 8.89
CA ARG A 78 -10.03 -1.09 9.28
C ARG A 78 -9.52 -1.02 10.71
N HIS A 79 -8.91 0.11 11.08
CA HIS A 79 -8.41 0.34 12.43
C HIS A 79 -9.54 0.33 13.46
N GLU A 80 -10.66 0.95 13.14
CA GLU A 80 -11.80 1.01 14.04
C GLU A 80 -12.51 -0.34 14.20
N ALA A 81 -12.64 -1.11 13.11
CA ALA A 81 -13.11 -2.48 13.19
C ALA A 81 -12.18 -3.36 14.06
N TRP A 82 -10.87 -3.17 13.97
CA TRP A 82 -9.90 -3.86 14.82
C TRP A 82 -10.06 -3.49 16.30
N ARG A 83 -10.25 -2.20 16.62
CA ARG A 83 -10.50 -1.73 18.00
C ARG A 83 -11.75 -2.36 18.60
N GLN A 84 -12.86 -2.34 17.87
CA GLN A 84 -14.12 -2.93 18.34
C GLN A 84 -13.98 -4.44 18.57
N HIS A 85 -13.25 -5.14 17.69
CA HIS A 85 -12.99 -6.56 17.85
C HIS A 85 -12.15 -6.85 19.12
N GLU A 86 -11.13 -6.03 19.37
CA GLU A 86 -10.27 -6.16 20.56
C GLU A 86 -11.06 -5.91 21.85
N GLU A 87 -11.91 -4.88 21.88
CA GLU A 87 -12.79 -4.58 23.02
C GLU A 87 -13.77 -5.72 23.29
N TRP A 88 -14.40 -6.24 22.25
CA TRP A 88 -15.29 -7.39 22.36
C TRP A 88 -14.57 -8.64 22.86
N ARG A 89 -13.33 -8.87 22.42
CA ARG A 89 -12.51 -9.99 22.92
C ARG A 89 -12.25 -9.85 24.41
N ARG A 90 -11.84 -8.67 24.87
CA ARG A 90 -11.62 -8.37 26.29
C ARG A 90 -12.90 -8.52 27.11
N HIS A 91 -14.03 -8.04 26.60
CA HIS A 91 -15.31 -8.20 27.28
C HIS A 91 -15.69 -9.68 27.45
N ARG A 92 -15.52 -10.48 26.39
CA ARG A 92 -15.74 -11.93 26.46
C ARG A 92 -14.78 -12.67 27.39
N GLU A 93 -13.53 -12.20 27.51
CA GLU A 93 -12.57 -12.75 28.47
C GLU A 93 -13.02 -12.43 29.90
N TRP A 94 -13.38 -11.18 30.16
CA TRP A 94 -13.89 -10.77 31.47
C TRP A 94 -15.18 -11.49 31.88
N GLU A 95 -16.13 -11.69 30.96
CA GLU A 95 -17.33 -12.49 31.23
C GLU A 95 -17.00 -13.95 31.57
N ARG A 96 -16.02 -14.54 30.87
CA ARG A 96 -15.55 -15.90 31.14
C ARG A 96 -14.90 -16.00 32.51
N GLU A 97 -14.04 -15.06 32.87
CA GLU A 97 -13.41 -14.99 34.19
C GLU A 97 -14.46 -14.83 35.30
N ARG A 98 -15.42 -13.92 35.12
CA ARG A 98 -16.50 -13.73 36.09
C ARG A 98 -17.30 -15.01 36.28
N ARG A 99 -17.71 -15.68 35.20
CA ARG A 99 -18.42 -16.97 35.28
C ARG A 99 -17.58 -18.04 35.98
N TRP A 100 -16.28 -18.09 35.73
CA TRP A 100 -15.38 -19.02 36.42
C TRP A 100 -15.32 -18.73 37.93
N HIS A 101 -15.24 -17.45 38.32
CA HIS A 101 -15.28 -17.05 39.72
C HIS A 101 -16.62 -17.39 40.40
N ASP A 102 -17.74 -17.20 39.69
CA ASP A 102 -19.07 -17.54 40.19
C ASP A 102 -19.24 -19.05 40.37
N ASP A 103 -18.80 -19.87 39.38
CA ASP A 103 -18.81 -21.34 39.48
C ASP A 103 -17.93 -21.84 40.63
N LYS A 104 -16.76 -21.24 40.80
CA LYS A 104 -15.86 -21.56 41.91
C LYS A 104 -16.49 -21.25 43.26
N ARG A 105 -17.11 -20.06 43.41
CA ARG A 105 -17.80 -19.69 44.65
C ARG A 105 -18.96 -20.64 44.94
N TYR A 106 -19.76 -20.99 43.94
CA TYR A 106 -20.86 -21.94 44.09
C TYR A 106 -20.37 -23.33 44.54
N ARG A 107 -19.26 -23.81 43.96
CA ARG A 107 -18.63 -25.07 44.36
C ARG A 107 -18.04 -25.03 45.78
N ASP A 108 -17.45 -23.91 46.17
CA ASP A 108 -16.86 -23.74 47.51
C ASP A 108 -17.97 -23.62 48.59
N GLU A 109 -19.11 -22.99 48.25
CA GLU A 109 -20.28 -22.86 49.13
C GLU A 109 -21.11 -24.15 49.23
N ASN A 110 -21.07 -25.02 48.22
CA ASN A 110 -21.72 -26.32 48.22
C ASN A 110 -20.73 -27.46 47.89
N PRO A 111 -19.90 -27.89 48.86
CA PRO A 111 -18.79 -28.81 48.61
C PRO A 111 -19.20 -30.25 48.29
N TYR A 112 -20.49 -30.58 48.33
CA TYR A 112 -21.02 -31.87 47.90
C TYR A 112 -22.24 -31.66 46.99
N PRO A 113 -22.26 -32.21 45.76
CA PRO A 113 -23.36 -32.06 44.82
C PRO A 113 -24.63 -32.81 45.23
#